data_AF-A0A529KVD5-F1
#
_entry.id   AF-A0A529KVD5-F1
#
_cell.length_a   1.000
_cell.length_b   1.000
_cell.length_c   1.000
_cell.angle_alpha   90.00
_cell.angle_beta   90.00
_cell.angle_gamma   90.00
#
_symmetry.space_group_name_H-M   'P 1'
#
loop_
_entity.id
_entity.type
_entity.pdbx_description
1 polymer ?
#
loop_
_entity_poly.entity_id
_entity_poly.type
_entity_poly.pdbx_seq_one_letter_code
_entity_poly.pdbx_strand_id
1 'polypeptide(L)' 'MKHEICKIADLPETGSLVTDKLVLVSHHLCPYVQRAAISLAEKDVPFERLTIDLANKPAWFKAIS' A
#
# COMPACT_ATOMS: atom_id res chain seq x y z
N MET A 1 16.38 -8.28 -9.93
CA MET A 1 16.10 -6.88 -9.54
C MET A 1 15.55 -6.94 -8.12
N LYS A 2 16.28 -6.33 -7.18
CA LYS A 2 16.18 -6.59 -5.74
C LYS A 2 14.89 -5.94 -5.24
N HIS A 3 14.00 -6.74 -4.65
CA HIS A 3 12.81 -6.23 -3.99
C HIS A 3 13.26 -5.67 -2.65
N GLU A 4 13.52 -4.36 -2.62
CA GLU A 4 13.80 -3.64 -1.40
C GLU A 4 12.50 -3.54 -0.60
N ILE A 5 12.47 -4.27 0.51
CA ILE A 5 11.44 -4.17 1.52
C ILE A 5 11.63 -2.79 2.16
N CYS A 6 10.88 -1.78 1.70
CA CYS A 6 10.76 -0.53 2.42
C CYS A 6 10.30 -0.86 3.84
N LYS A 7 11.21 -0.75 4.79
CA LYS A 7 10.94 -0.94 6.22
C LYS A 7 9.92 0.10 6.64
N ILE A 8 8.75 -0.37 7.06
CA ILE A 8 7.66 0.41 7.68
C ILE A 8 8.07 0.96 9.07
N ALA A 9 9.36 0.93 9.43
CA ALA A 9 9.84 1.36 10.75
C ALA A 9 9.90 2.89 10.95
N ASP A 10 9.55 3.69 9.93
CA ASP A 10 9.57 5.16 9.98
C ASP A 10 8.28 5.79 9.44
N LEU A 11 7.11 5.18 9.71
CA LEU A 11 5.86 5.95 9.62
C LEU A 11 5.69 6.75 10.92
N PRO A 12 5.86 8.09 10.90
CA PRO A 12 5.52 8.89 12.07
C PRO A 12 3.99 8.86 12.23
N GLU A 13 3.52 8.82 13.47
CA GLU A 13 2.09 8.91 13.81
C GLU A 13 1.49 10.31 13.55
N THR A 14 2.11 11.09 12.67
CA THR A 14 1.71 12.45 12.31
C THR A 14 1.47 12.52 10.82
N GLY A 15 0.23 12.83 10.46
CA GLY A 15 -0.15 13.14 9.09
C GLY A 15 0.73 14.23 8.47
N SER A 16 0.76 14.19 7.14
CA SER A 16 1.33 15.18 6.22
C SER A 16 2.83 15.07 5.92
N LEU A 17 3.14 14.26 4.91
CA LEU A 17 3.88 14.67 3.71
C LEU A 17 3.28 13.88 2.54
N VAL A 18 2.18 14.35 1.94
CA VAL A 18 1.60 13.64 0.78
C VAL A 18 2.44 13.97 -0.44
N THR A 19 3.32 13.02 -0.75
CA THR A 19 3.84 12.76 -2.08
C THR A 19 2.65 12.43 -3.00
N ASP A 20 2.63 12.93 -4.24
CA ASP A 20 1.58 12.67 -5.26
C ASP A 20 1.41 11.18 -5.66
N LYS A 21 1.95 10.24 -4.87
CA LYS A 21 2.05 8.83 -5.22
C LYS A 21 0.98 8.02 -4.49
N LEU A 22 0.17 7.31 -5.27
CA LEU A 22 -0.88 6.45 -4.74
C LEU A 22 -0.28 5.22 -4.05
N VAL A 23 -0.83 4.83 -2.90
CA VAL A 23 -0.40 3.62 -2.17
C VAL A 23 -1.57 2.63 -2.11
N LEU A 24 -1.37 1.45 -2.68
CA LEU A 24 -2.32 0.35 -2.60
C LEU A 24 -1.96 -0.56 -1.42
N VAL A 25 -2.84 -0.60 -0.42
CA VAL A 25 -2.65 -1.40 0.79
C VAL A 25 -3.49 -2.69 0.69
N SER A 26 -2.86 -3.87 0.78
CA SER A 26 -3.60 -5.13 0.84
C SER A 26 -2.74 -6.32 1.29
N HIS A 27 -3.16 -7.54 0.97
CA HIS A 27 -2.37 -8.76 1.13
C HIS A 27 -1.92 -9.32 -0.24
N HIS A 28 -1.05 -10.33 -0.22
CA HIS A 28 -0.34 -10.85 -1.40
C HIS A 28 -1.21 -11.26 -2.61
N LEU A 29 -2.47 -11.68 -2.41
CA LEU A 29 -3.34 -12.25 -3.46
C LEU A 29 -4.73 -11.61 -3.49
N CYS A 30 -4.83 -10.32 -3.18
CA CYS A 30 -6.11 -9.64 -3.20
C CYS A 30 -6.60 -9.34 -4.63
N PRO A 31 -7.73 -9.90 -5.10
CA PRO A 31 -8.25 -9.64 -6.46
C PRO A 31 -8.74 -8.19 -6.64
N TYR A 32 -8.99 -7.45 -5.55
CA TYR A 32 -9.42 -6.06 -5.60
C TYR A 32 -8.24 -5.11 -5.88
N VAL A 33 -7.17 -5.22 -5.09
CA VAL A 33 -5.98 -4.41 -5.29
C VAL A 33 -5.22 -4.79 -6.56
N GLN A 34 -5.30 -6.05 -7.01
CA GLN A 34 -4.81 -6.43 -8.33
C GLN A 34 -5.51 -5.67 -9.46
N ARG A 35 -6.84 -5.57 -9.43
CA ARG A 35 -7.59 -4.80 -10.43
C ARG A 35 -7.18 -3.33 -10.42
N ALA A 36 -7.07 -2.72 -9.24
CA ALA A 36 -6.61 -1.33 -9.11
C ALA A 36 -5.18 -1.13 -9.64
N ALA A 37 -4.26 -2.03 -9.28
CA ALA A 37 -2.87 -1.99 -9.75
C ALA A 37 -2.78 -2.12 -11.28
N ILE A 38 -3.58 -3.00 -11.89
CA ILE A 38 -3.67 -3.14 -13.35
C ILE A 38 -4.17 -1.82 -13.95
N SER A 39 -5.27 -1.26 -13.46
CA SER A 39 -5.81 0.00 -13.99
C SER A 39 -4.81 1.16 -13.89
N LEU A 40 -4.05 1.27 -12.80
CA LEU A 40 -3.04 2.31 -12.64
C LEU A 40 -1.83 2.08 -13.56
N ALA A 41 -1.39 0.82 -13.71
CA ALA A 41 -0.31 0.45 -14.61
C ALA A 41 -0.65 0.73 -16.08
N GLU A 42 -1.85 0.38 -16.53
CA GLU A 42 -2.34 0.66 -17.90
C GLU A 42 -2.50 2.16 -18.19
N LYS A 43 -2.54 3.00 -17.15
CA LYS A 43 -2.64 4.46 -17.25
C LYS A 43 -1.30 5.16 -16.99
N ASP A 44 -0.22 4.41 -16.81
CA ASP A 44 1.11 4.93 -16.46
C ASP A 44 1.10 5.83 -15.21
N VAL A 45 0.20 5.56 -14.26
CA VAL A 45 0.11 6.31 -13.01
C VAL A 45 1.04 5.67 -11.99
N PRO A 46 1.99 6.42 -11.38
CA PRO A 46 2.90 5.85 -10.39
C PRO A 46 2.18 5.49 -9.10
N PHE A 47 2.36 4.26 -8.63
CA PHE A 47 1.82 3.77 -7.37
C PHE A 47 2.78 2.83 -6.65
N GLU A 48 2.52 2.61 -5.36
CA GLU A 48 3.23 1.66 -4.52
C GLU A 48 2.28 0.59 -3.98
N ARG A 49 2.85 -0.55 -3.56
CA ARG A 49 2.09 -1.62 -2.91
C ARG A 49 2.64 -1.86 -1.52
N LEU A 50 1.75 -1.75 -0.53
CA LEU A 50 2.03 -2.06 0.86
C LEU A 50 1.26 -3.31 1.27
N THR A 51 1.99 -4.33 1.70
CA THR A 51 1.41 -5.60 2.15
C THR A 51 1.17 -5.56 3.65
N ILE A 52 -0.06 -5.86 4.10
CA ILE A 52 -0.43 -6.07 5.49
C ILE A 52 -0.72 -7.53 5.77
N ASP A 53 -0.52 -7.93 7.02
CA ASP A 53 -1.05 -9.19 7.54
C ASP A 53 -2.54 -9.03 7.87
N LEU A 54 -3.38 -9.88 7.28
CA LEU A 54 -4.81 -9.89 7.57
C LEU A 54 -5.17 -10.62 8.86
N ALA A 55 -4.33 -11.53 9.33
CA ALA A 55 -4.50 -12.18 10.62
C ALA A 55 -4.21 -11.19 11.75
N ASN A 56 -3.21 -10.32 11.56
CA ASN A 56 -2.84 -9.26 12.49
C ASN A 56 -2.96 -7.87 11.86
N LYS A 57 -4.20 -7.44 11.57
CA LYS A 57 -4.45 -6.13 10.94
C LYS A 57 -3.99 -4.98 11.84
N PRO A 58 -3.19 -4.03 11.31
CA PRO A 58 -2.80 -2.82 12.04
C PRO A 58 -3.99 -1.99 12.50
N ALA A 59 -3.83 -1.27 13.61
CA ALA A 59 -4.90 -0.44 14.19
C ALA A 59 -5.41 0.64 13.20
N TRP A 60 -4.51 1.32 12.50
CA TRP A 60 -4.86 2.33 11.50
C TRP A 60 -5.67 1.75 10.33
N PHE A 61 -5.40 0.50 9.93
CA PHE A 61 -6.11 -0.15 8.84
C PHE A 61 -7.53 -0.51 9.28
N LYS A 62 -7.67 -1.09 10.48
CA LYS A 62 -8.98 -1.38 11.09
C LYS A 62 -9.87 -0.15 11.27
N ALA A 63 -9.27 1.02 11.49
CA ALA A 63 -10.02 2.26 11.67
C ALA A 63 -10.67 2.77 10.37
N ILE A 64 -10.21 2.31 9.20
CA ILE A 64 -10.59 2.85 7.88
C ILE A 64 -11.25 1.78 6.98
N SER A 65 -11.03 0.48 7.23
CA SER A 65 -11.43 -0.65 6.37
C SER A 65 -12.72 -1.35 6.76
#